data_AF-A0A973DRS0-F1
#
_entry.id   AF-A0A973DRS0-F1
#
_cell.length_a   1.000
_cell.length_b   1.000
_cell.length_c   1.000
_cell.angle_alpha   90.00
_cell.angle_beta   90.00
_cell.angle_gamma   90.00
#
_symmetry.space_group_name_H-M   'P 1'
#
loop_
_entity.id
_entity.type
_entity.pdbx_description
1 polymer ?
#
loop_
_entity_poly.entity_id
_entity_poly.type
_entity_poly.pdbx_seq_one_letter_code
_entity_poly.pdbx_strand_id
1 'polypeptide(L)'
;MNLKETSLFQVASQRLQWLSERQRVISENIANADVAEYRAREVESFESFVTSSSKAQAGYQAQVVEAKASWGEDLTGNNVVLEEQIMEASSNAGQYRVAANLYRKAHEMLISVATRR
;
A
#
# COMPACT_ATOMS: atom_id res chain seq x y z
N MET A 1 -17.42 14.41 -20.13
CA MET A 1 -16.13 14.02 -19.53
C MET A 1 -16.11 12.50 -19.39
N ASN A 2 -15.06 11.83 -19.85
CA ASN A 2 -15.00 10.37 -19.98
C ASN A 2 -14.87 9.72 -18.59
N LEU A 3 -15.98 9.22 -18.03
CA LEU A 3 -16.05 8.72 -16.64
C LEU A 3 -15.07 7.56 -16.34
N LYS A 4 -14.64 6.83 -17.37
CA LYS A 4 -13.69 5.72 -17.25
C LYS A 4 -12.25 6.20 -16.99
N GLU A 5 -11.86 7.34 -17.56
CA GLU A 5 -10.52 7.90 -17.38
C GLU A 5 -10.38 8.45 -15.96
N THR A 6 -11.36 9.21 -15.47
CA THR A 6 -11.40 9.70 -14.08
C THR A 6 -11.32 8.55 -13.07
N SER A 7 -11.96 7.43 -13.36
CA SER A 7 -11.91 6.21 -12.53
C SER A 7 -10.51 5.57 -12.49
N LEU A 8 -9.80 5.47 -13.63
CA LEU A 8 -8.46 4.89 -13.66
C LEU A 8 -7.45 5.71 -12.85
N PHE A 9 -7.47 7.04 -12.97
CA PHE A 9 -6.59 7.91 -12.17
C PHE A 9 -6.90 7.78 -10.69
N GLN A 10 -8.19 7.75 -10.33
CA GLN A 10 -8.60 7.57 -8.95
C GLN A 10 -8.10 6.23 -8.39
N VAL A 11 -8.19 5.14 -9.13
CA VAL A 11 -7.67 3.82 -8.71
C VAL A 11 -6.15 3.83 -8.61
N ALA A 12 -5.44 4.43 -9.56
CA ALA A 12 -3.98 4.53 -9.54
C ALA A 12 -3.48 5.37 -8.36
N SER A 13 -4.13 6.51 -8.08
CA SER A 13 -3.85 7.33 -6.90
C SER A 13 -4.12 6.56 -5.60
N GLN A 14 -5.25 5.84 -5.52
CA GLN A 14 -5.56 4.95 -4.39
C GLN A 14 -4.51 3.85 -4.23
N ARG A 15 -4.01 3.26 -5.32
CA ARG A 15 -2.96 2.24 -5.26
C ARG A 15 -1.66 2.80 -4.71
N LEU A 16 -1.27 4.00 -5.13
CA LEU A 16 -0.09 4.67 -4.60
C LEU A 16 -0.24 4.98 -3.11
N GLN A 17 -1.39 5.52 -2.69
CA GLN A 17 -1.69 5.77 -1.28
C GLN A 17 -1.61 4.50 -0.44
N TRP A 18 -2.23 3.41 -0.90
CA TRP A 18 -2.18 2.11 -0.23
C TRP A 18 -0.75 1.55 -0.12
N LEU A 19 0.05 1.64 -1.19
CA LEU A 19 1.46 1.20 -1.18
C LEU A 19 2.34 2.05 -0.27
N SER A 20 2.07 3.36 -0.16
CA SER A 20 2.73 4.25 0.79
C SER A 20 2.41 3.87 2.23
N GLU A 21 1.14 3.57 2.52
CA GLU A 21 0.72 3.11 3.84
C GLU A 21 1.36 1.78 4.21
N ARG A 22 1.41 0.85 3.25
CA ARG A 22 2.11 -0.43 3.43
C ARG A 22 3.60 -0.23 3.70
N GLN A 23 4.25 0.71 3.02
CA GLN A 23 5.65 1.04 3.30
C GLN A 23 5.84 1.53 4.73
N ARG A 24 4.95 2.41 5.22
CA ARG A 24 4.99 2.92 6.59
C ARG A 24 4.92 1.77 7.60
N VAL A 25 3.95 0.87 7.43
CA VAL A 25 3.76 -0.28 8.32
C VAL A 25 4.94 -1.25 8.30
N ILE A 26 5.48 -1.57 7.12
CA ILE A 26 6.68 -2.43 7.02
C ILE A 26 7.86 -1.77 7.73
N SER A 27 8.07 -0.46 7.53
CA SER A 27 9.13 0.27 8.23
C SER A 27 8.94 0.29 9.75
N GLU A 28 7.70 0.39 10.24
CA GLU A 28 7.38 0.30 11.66
C GLU A 28 7.67 -1.09 12.22
N ASN A 29 7.31 -2.15 11.51
CA ASN A 29 7.63 -3.52 11.93
C ASN A 29 9.14 -3.76 11.99
N ILE A 30 9.89 -3.33 10.96
CA ILE A 30 11.36 -3.43 10.94
C ILE A 30 11.98 -2.67 12.12
N ALA A 31 11.49 -1.46 12.41
CA ALA A 31 12.00 -0.65 13.52
C ALA A 31 11.73 -1.29 14.90
N ASN A 32 10.67 -2.10 15.02
CA ASN A 32 10.29 -2.78 16.25
C ASN A 32 10.61 -4.29 16.24
N ALA A 33 11.48 -4.75 15.34
CA ALA A 33 11.82 -6.16 15.21
C ALA A 33 12.48 -6.77 16.45
N ASP A 34 13.08 -5.96 17.33
CA ASP A 34 13.72 -6.39 18.57
C ASP A 34 12.92 -5.99 19.84
N VAL A 35 11.70 -5.45 19.68
CA VAL A 35 10.87 -5.00 20.81
C VAL A 35 10.06 -6.19 21.34
N ALA A 36 10.25 -6.50 22.63
CA ALA A 36 9.49 -7.55 23.31
C ALA A 36 7.98 -7.28 23.25
N GLU A 37 7.18 -8.35 23.16
CA GLU A 37 5.71 -8.32 23.04
C GLU A 37 5.17 -7.54 21.82
N TYR A 38 6.02 -7.12 20.87
CA TYR A 38 5.56 -6.40 19.69
C TYR A 38 4.76 -7.33 18.75
N ARG A 39 3.67 -6.79 18.21
CA ARG A 39 2.81 -7.46 17.23
C ARG A 39 2.97 -6.80 15.87
N ALA A 40 3.47 -7.57 14.91
CA ALA A 40 3.56 -7.25 13.51
C ALA A 40 2.20 -6.79 12.99
N ARG A 41 2.23 -5.77 12.15
CA ARG A 41 1.05 -5.16 11.56
C ARG A 41 1.09 -5.31 10.06
N GLU A 42 -0.08 -5.36 9.43
CA GLU A 42 -0.24 -5.35 7.99
C GLU A 42 -1.32 -4.34 7.61
N VAL A 43 -1.28 -3.85 6.38
CA VAL A 43 -2.37 -3.05 5.83
C VAL A 43 -3.42 -4.00 5.27
N GLU A 44 -4.70 -3.62 5.38
CA GLU A 44 -5.80 -4.33 4.74
C GLU A 44 -5.55 -4.59 3.25
N SER A 45 -6.25 -5.57 2.67
CA SER A 45 -6.11 -5.86 1.25
C SER A 45 -6.48 -4.63 0.39
N PHE A 46 -5.83 -4.47 -0.76
CA PHE A 46 -6.14 -3.35 -1.65
C PHE A 46 -7.60 -3.37 -2.15
N GLU A 47 -8.18 -4.56 -2.35
CA GLU A 47 -9.59 -4.69 -2.73
C GLU A 47 -10.52 -4.18 -1.62
N SER A 48 -10.22 -4.54 -0.37
CA SER A 48 -10.91 -4.03 0.82
C SER A 48 -10.78 -2.51 0.90
N PHE A 49 -9.57 -1.99 0.75
CA PHE A 49 -9.28 -0.56 0.76
C PHE A 49 -10.09 0.20 -0.30
N VAL A 50 -10.12 -0.26 -1.55
CA VAL A 50 -10.89 0.38 -2.63
C VAL A 50 -12.39 0.30 -2.37
N THR A 51 -12.87 -0.85 -1.90
CA THR A 51 -14.28 -1.04 -1.55
C THR A 51 -14.70 -0.11 -0.42
N SER A 52 -13.87 0.04 0.61
CA SER A 52 -14.12 0.93 1.74
C SER A 52 -13.97 2.40 1.34
N SER A 53 -12.96 2.75 0.56
CA SER A 53 -12.71 4.10 0.02
C SER A 53 -13.85 4.58 -0.89
N SER A 54 -14.47 3.68 -1.66
CA SER A 54 -15.64 4.01 -2.48
C SER A 54 -16.93 4.22 -1.67
N LYS A 55 -17.05 3.59 -0.49
CA LYS A 55 -18.18 3.76 0.43
C LYS A 55 -17.99 4.94 1.38
N ALA A 56 -16.75 5.24 1.75
CA ALA A 56 -16.38 6.36 2.58
C ALA A 56 -16.36 7.65 1.76
N GLN A 57 -16.78 8.76 2.37
CA GLN A 57 -16.57 10.09 1.79
C GLN A 57 -15.07 10.45 1.91
N ALA A 58 -14.57 11.28 0.98
CA ALA A 58 -13.15 11.56 0.76
C ALA A 58 -12.26 11.55 2.02
N GLY A 59 -11.10 10.87 1.94
CA GLY A 59 -10.10 10.83 3.02
C GLY A 59 -9.94 9.49 3.73
N TYR A 60 -10.46 8.39 3.18
CA TYR A 60 -10.26 7.05 3.74
C TYR A 60 -8.77 6.67 3.71
N GLN A 61 -8.22 6.34 4.88
CA GLN A 61 -6.88 5.80 5.05
C GLN A 61 -6.97 4.28 5.15
N ALA A 62 -5.97 3.58 4.61
CA ALA A 62 -5.97 2.12 4.65
C ALA A 62 -5.87 1.63 6.10
N GLN A 63 -6.74 0.70 6.46
CA GLN A 63 -6.76 0.15 7.81
C GLN A 63 -5.53 -0.70 8.05
N VAL A 64 -4.93 -0.51 9.22
CA VAL A 64 -3.81 -1.33 9.70
C VAL A 64 -4.40 -2.38 10.65
N VAL A 65 -4.17 -3.64 10.32
CA VAL A 65 -4.61 -4.81 11.07
C VAL A 65 -3.39 -5.52 11.66
N GLU A 66 -3.60 -6.30 12.71
CA GLU A 66 -2.56 -7.18 13.22
C GLU A 66 -2.26 -8.28 12.19
N ALA A 67 -0.98 -8.45 11.87
CA ALA A 67 -0.55 -9.46 10.92
C ALA A 67 -0.69 -10.84 11.56
N LYS A 68 -1.15 -11.81 10.77
CA LYS A 68 -1.20 -13.20 11.23
C LYS A 68 0.22 -13.74 11.34
N ALA A 69 0.63 -14.17 12.53
CA ALA A 69 1.94 -14.75 12.76
C ALA A 69 2.16 -15.97 11.84
N SER A 70 3.19 -15.89 10.99
CA SER A 70 3.54 -16.94 10.02
C SER A 70 4.31 -18.09 10.69
N TRP A 71 5.25 -17.76 11.59
CA TRP A 71 6.15 -18.71 12.26
C TRP A 71 5.96 -18.80 13.78
N GLY A 72 4.89 -18.20 14.32
CA GLY A 72 4.67 -18.07 15.76
C GLY A 72 5.40 -16.87 16.37
N GLU A 73 5.51 -16.86 17.69
CA GLU A 73 6.15 -15.80 18.46
C GLU A 73 7.52 -16.28 18.95
N ASP A 74 8.51 -15.40 18.99
CA ASP A 74 9.79 -15.65 19.64
C ASP A 74 9.62 -15.77 21.17
N LEU A 75 10.68 -16.18 21.88
CA LEU A 75 10.77 -16.27 23.35
C LEU A 75 10.35 -14.98 24.07
N THR A 76 10.45 -13.84 23.39
CA THR A 76 10.08 -12.50 23.89
C THR A 76 8.63 -12.12 23.62
N GLY A 77 7.84 -13.00 22.98
CA GLY A 77 6.49 -12.69 22.53
C GLY A 77 6.44 -11.74 21.34
N ASN A 78 7.54 -11.54 20.61
CA ASN A 78 7.53 -10.80 19.34
C ASN A 78 7.21 -11.74 18.17
N ASN A 79 6.37 -11.33 17.23
CA ASN A 79 6.05 -12.12 16.03
C ASN A 79 6.59 -11.49 14.72
N VAL A 80 7.43 -10.46 14.79
CA VAL A 80 8.08 -9.86 13.62
C VAL A 80 9.22 -10.75 13.14
N VAL A 81 9.16 -11.13 11.85
CA VAL A 81 10.25 -11.83 11.16
C VAL A 81 10.94 -10.84 10.23
N LEU A 82 12.19 -10.48 10.52
CA LEU A 82 12.91 -9.43 9.80
C LEU A 82 13.13 -9.79 8.32
N GLU A 83 13.46 -11.05 8.02
CA GLU A 83 13.64 -11.55 6.66
C GLU A 83 12.37 -11.39 5.83
N GLU A 84 11.21 -11.67 6.43
CA GLU A 84 9.91 -11.50 5.79
C GLU A 84 9.63 -10.03 5.52
N GLN A 85 9.84 -9.16 6.51
CA GLN A 85 9.63 -7.72 6.35
C GLN A 85 10.55 -7.10 5.28
N ILE A 86 11.79 -7.59 5.13
CA ILE A 86 12.70 -7.15 4.06
C ILE A 86 12.20 -7.61 2.69
N MET A 87 11.72 -8.85 2.58
CA MET A 87 11.11 -9.35 1.34
C MET A 87 9.87 -8.54 0.96
N GLU A 88 9.01 -8.24 1.93
CA GLU A 88 7.83 -7.41 1.73
C GLU A 88 8.18 -5.97 1.33
N ALA A 89 9.19 -5.37 1.96
CA ALA A 89 9.69 -4.03 1.58
C ALA A 89 10.16 -4.00 0.13
N SER A 90 10.92 -5.01 -0.30
CA SER A 90 11.39 -5.15 -1.68
C SER A 90 10.24 -5.30 -2.67
N SER A 91 9.27 -6.16 -2.35
CA SER A 91 8.04 -6.34 -3.14
C SER A 91 7.24 -5.05 -3.25
N ASN A 92 7.03 -4.35 -2.13
CA ASN A 92 6.31 -3.08 -2.06
C ASN A 92 7.00 -1.99 -2.90
N ALA A 93 8.33 -1.86 -2.79
CA ALA A 93 9.11 -0.92 -3.60
C ALA A 93 9.03 -1.23 -5.11
N GLY A 94 8.99 -2.51 -5.49
CA GLY A 94 8.73 -2.94 -6.87
C GLY A 94 7.35 -2.48 -7.36
N GLN A 95 6.31 -2.79 -6.59
CA GLN A 95 4.93 -2.43 -6.93
C GLN A 95 4.71 -0.92 -6.99
N TYR A 96 5.31 -0.16 -6.06
CA TYR A 96 5.24 1.29 -6.04
C TYR A 96 5.84 1.90 -7.31
N ARG A 97 7.01 1.42 -7.74
CA ARG A 97 7.64 1.87 -8.98
C ARG A 97 6.74 1.62 -10.20
N VAL A 98 6.15 0.43 -10.31
CA VAL A 98 5.25 0.08 -11.42
C VAL A 98 4.01 0.99 -11.41
N ALA A 99 3.36 1.15 -10.25
CA ALA A 99 2.18 1.99 -10.10
C ALA A 99 2.48 3.46 -10.45
N ALA A 100 3.60 4.00 -9.96
CA ALA A 100 4.02 5.37 -10.23
C ALA A 100 4.34 5.60 -11.71
N ASN A 101 5.00 4.63 -12.36
CA ASN A 101 5.27 4.66 -13.80
C ASN A 101 3.99 4.66 -14.62
N LEU A 102 3.04 3.79 -14.27
CA LEU A 102 1.75 3.71 -14.96
C LEU A 102 0.94 5.00 -14.80
N TYR A 103 0.86 5.53 -13.57
CA TYR A 103 0.18 6.80 -13.29
C TYR A 103 0.76 7.95 -14.10
N ARG A 104 2.09 8.09 -14.09
CA ARG A 104 2.80 9.09 -14.90
C ARG A 104 2.50 8.92 -16.38
N LYS A 105 2.56 7.69 -16.91
CA LYS A 105 2.33 7.45 -18.34
C LYS A 105 0.90 7.74 -18.76
N ALA A 106 -0.08 7.37 -17.93
CA ALA A 106 -1.48 7.70 -18.17
C ALA A 106 -1.69 9.22 -18.18
N HIS A 107 -1.05 9.94 -17.25
CA HIS A 107 -1.13 11.39 -17.16
C HIS A 107 -0.52 12.08 -18.40
N GLU A 108 0.64 11.62 -18.86
CA GLU A 108 1.25 12.08 -20.12
C GLU A 108 0.31 11.88 -21.32
N MET A 109 -0.34 10.72 -21.42
CA MET A 109 -1.29 10.46 -22.50
C MET A 109 -2.48 11.42 -22.44
N LEU A 110 -3.06 11.66 -21.26
CA LEU A 110 -4.14 12.64 -21.10
C LEU A 110 -3.73 14.03 -21.57
N ILE A 111 -2.58 14.52 -21.11
CA ILE A 111 -2.08 15.84 -21.52
C ILE A 111 -1.88 15.86 -23.03
N SER A 112 -1.23 14.85 -23.60
CA SER A 112 -0.95 14.79 -25.04
C SER A 112 -2.21 14.79 -25.91
N VAL A 113 -3.31 14.19 -25.44
CA VAL A 113 -4.60 14.20 -26.15
C VAL A 113 -5.29 15.55 -25.96
N ALA A 114 -5.22 16.12 -24.76
CA ALA A 114 -5.84 17.41 -24.44
C ALA A 114 -5.18 18.60 -25.15
N THR A 115 -3.86 18.57 -25.36
CA THR A 115 -3.10 19.62 -26.07
C THR A 115 -3.07 19.46 -27.59
N ARG A 116 -3.69 18.41 -28.16
CA ARG A 116 -3.73 18.18 -29.62
C ARG A 116 -4.84 18.95 -30.35
N ARG A 117 -5.24 20.12 -29.84
CA ARG A 117 -6.12 21.10 -30.51
C ARG A 117 -5.31 22.37 -30.77
#